data_AF-A0AAD3UA10-F1
#
_entry.id   AF-A0AAD3UA10-F1
#
_cell.length_a   1.000
_cell.length_b   1.000
_cell.length_c   1.000
_cell.angle_alpha   90.00
_cell.angle_beta   90.00
_cell.angle_gamma   90.00
#
_symmetry.space_group_name_H-M   'P 1'
#
loop_
_entity.id
_entity.type
_entity.pdbx_description
1 polymer ?
#
loop_
_entity_poly.entity_id
_entity_poly.type
_entity_poly.pdbx_seq_one_letter_code
_entity_poly.pdbx_strand_id
1 'polypeptide(L)'
;MNINVSLPTIIPNQLQPQTESARTDNRRAALIPQSRQSEAFNAESEVGSQKEKSRASQANPNQTSQQARDGSQTGNPQAAIDNRFVEAAGEDGQRNKQQDPKQQEQQQKQELQVKELADRDQEVRTHELAHQSTGGQYAGSPTYEFAMGPDGKRYATGGGVSIDIGIIPGDPRATIAKMQQVRAAALAPAEPSSQDLSVARSAAAKEAQARKALLSSDPDTALAADGSAKTGVLNGYMEQRNQVIAQRYQQAVKPAAQQNLSLSV
;
A
#
# COMPACT_ATOMS: atom_id res chain seq x y z
N MET A 1 -17.54 13.76 52.15
CA MET A 1 -16.96 12.39 52.02
C MET A 1 -15.54 12.56 51.53
N ASN A 2 -14.55 12.09 52.28
CA ASN A 2 -13.14 12.29 51.98
C ASN A 2 -12.61 11.00 51.35
N ILE A 3 -12.27 11.04 50.06
CA ILE A 3 -11.78 9.87 49.33
C ILE A 3 -10.27 9.78 49.54
N ASN A 4 -9.84 8.78 50.29
CA ASN A 4 -8.44 8.56 50.59
C ASN A 4 -7.81 7.70 49.48
N VAL A 5 -7.01 8.30 48.59
CA VAL A 5 -6.34 7.61 47.48
C VAL A 5 -5.00 7.02 47.94
N SER A 6 -5.00 5.72 48.21
CA SER A 6 -3.78 4.97 48.51
C SER A 6 -3.03 4.65 47.22
N LEU A 7 -1.78 5.10 47.11
CA LEU A 7 -0.91 4.85 45.96
C LEU A 7 -0.30 3.44 46.04
N PRO A 8 -0.20 2.68 44.93
CA PRO A 8 0.42 1.36 44.94
C PRO A 8 1.95 1.46 45.10
N THR A 9 2.52 0.56 45.90
CA THR A 9 3.97 0.47 46.13
C THR A 9 4.72 0.09 44.85
N ILE A 10 5.56 1.00 44.35
CA ILE A 10 6.49 0.70 43.25
C ILE A 10 7.65 -0.13 43.80
N ILE A 11 7.78 -1.37 43.33
CA ILE A 11 8.94 -2.23 43.63
C ILE A 11 10.09 -1.81 42.68
N PRO A 12 11.26 -1.39 43.19
CA PRO A 12 12.39 -1.03 42.34
C PRO A 12 13.00 -2.29 41.69
N ASN A 13 12.88 -2.40 40.36
CA ASN A 13 13.31 -3.56 39.58
C ASN A 13 14.83 -3.57 39.33
N GLN A 14 15.63 -3.86 40.37
CA GLN A 14 17.11 -3.80 40.32
C GLN A 14 17.83 -5.14 40.02
N LEU A 15 17.12 -6.21 39.63
CA LEU A 15 17.69 -7.58 39.53
C LEU A 15 17.63 -8.22 38.12
N GLN A 16 17.74 -7.45 37.03
CA GLN A 16 17.74 -7.99 35.65
C GLN A 16 18.82 -7.38 34.72
N PRO A 17 20.12 -7.68 34.93
CA PRO A 17 21.23 -7.09 34.17
C PRO A 17 21.17 -7.35 32.66
N GLN A 18 20.52 -8.45 32.23
CA GLN A 18 20.35 -8.81 30.82
C GLN A 18 19.49 -7.80 30.02
N THR A 19 18.69 -6.96 30.69
CA THR A 19 17.83 -5.96 30.02
C THR A 19 18.46 -4.57 29.96
N GLU A 20 19.54 -4.34 30.70
CA GLU A 20 20.15 -3.02 30.88
C GLU A 20 21.18 -2.72 29.77
N SER A 21 21.96 -3.72 29.36
CA SER A 21 22.88 -3.64 28.22
C SER A 21 22.15 -3.26 26.92
N ALA A 22 21.07 -3.96 26.56
CA ALA A 22 20.27 -3.69 25.37
C ALA A 22 19.60 -2.29 25.36
N ARG A 23 19.29 -1.73 26.54
CA ARG A 23 18.77 -0.35 26.67
C ARG A 23 19.86 0.70 26.58
N THR A 24 21.07 0.38 27.02
CA THR A 24 22.21 1.30 26.99
C THR A 24 22.77 1.44 25.56
N ASP A 25 22.79 0.36 24.78
CA ASP A 25 23.25 0.38 23.39
C ASP A 25 22.36 1.22 22.48
N ASN A 26 21.02 1.08 22.59
CA ASN A 26 20.07 1.90 21.85
C ASN A 26 20.20 3.41 22.14
N ARG A 27 20.67 3.80 23.33
CA ARG A 27 20.99 5.21 23.64
C ARG A 27 22.30 5.70 23.04
N ARG A 28 23.23 4.81 22.70
CA ARG A 28 24.53 5.17 22.08
C ARG A 28 24.48 5.24 20.56
N ALA A 29 23.56 4.54 19.91
CA ALA A 29 23.45 4.50 18.45
C ALA A 29 22.88 5.78 17.80
N ALA A 30 22.29 6.70 18.57
CA ALA A 30 21.52 7.84 18.06
C ALA A 30 22.34 9.15 17.84
N LEU A 31 23.63 9.06 17.50
CA LEU A 31 24.49 10.23 17.29
C LEU A 31 25.14 10.24 15.90
N ILE A 32 24.31 10.25 14.86
CA ILE A 32 24.73 10.46 13.47
C ILE A 32 24.88 11.97 13.24
N PRO A 33 26.07 12.50 12.91
CA PRO A 33 26.22 13.91 12.57
C PRO A 33 25.58 14.22 11.21
N GLN A 34 24.82 15.31 11.13
CA GLN A 34 24.28 15.78 9.85
C GLN A 34 25.41 16.22 8.90
N SER A 35 25.35 15.75 7.66
CA SER A 35 26.26 16.18 6.58
C SER A 35 26.02 17.66 6.24
N ARG A 36 27.04 18.50 6.41
CA ARG A 36 27.01 19.91 5.99
C ARG A 36 26.99 20.02 4.47
N GLN A 37 26.23 21.00 3.96
CA GLN A 37 26.30 21.42 2.56
C GLN A 37 27.52 22.31 2.31
N SER A 38 28.33 21.92 1.32
CA SER A 38 29.30 22.72 0.54
C SER A 38 29.94 21.72 -0.46
N GLU A 39 30.23 21.99 -1.73
CA GLU A 39 30.48 23.24 -2.44
C GLU A 39 29.91 23.18 -3.88
N ALA A 40 29.92 24.31 -4.60
CA ALA A 40 29.54 24.35 -6.01
C ALA A 40 30.63 23.70 -6.90
N PHE A 41 30.21 22.93 -7.91
CA PHE A 41 31.07 22.56 -9.04
C PHE A 41 30.57 23.16 -10.33
N ASN A 42 31.52 23.65 -11.13
CA ASN A 42 31.29 24.41 -12.36
C ASN A 42 30.94 23.51 -13.54
N ALA A 43 30.48 24.17 -14.62
CA ALA A 43 30.08 23.56 -15.87
C ALA A 43 31.17 22.75 -16.57
N GLU A 44 30.76 21.66 -17.23
CA GLU A 44 31.35 21.20 -18.48
C GLU A 44 30.24 21.09 -19.55
N SER A 45 30.60 21.44 -20.78
CA SER A 45 29.78 21.31 -21.99
C SER A 45 30.37 20.22 -22.88
N GLU A 46 29.70 19.91 -24.00
CA GLU A 46 30.12 18.92 -25.03
C GLU A 46 30.07 17.45 -24.55
N VAL A 47 29.73 16.42 -25.35
CA VAL A 47 29.54 16.27 -26.81
C VAL A 47 28.30 15.39 -27.06
N GLY A 48 27.54 15.55 -28.17
CA GLY A 48 26.52 14.54 -28.50
C GLY A 48 25.49 14.77 -29.62
N SER A 49 25.75 15.60 -30.64
CA SER A 49 24.77 15.79 -31.74
C SER A 49 24.93 14.75 -32.86
N GLN A 50 23.98 13.81 -32.95
CA GLN A 50 23.53 13.19 -34.22
C GLN A 50 22.00 13.02 -34.12
N LYS A 51 21.15 13.83 -34.77
CA LYS A 51 20.96 14.06 -36.21
C LYS A 51 20.41 12.82 -36.93
N GLU A 52 19.09 12.66 -36.91
CA GLU A 52 18.40 12.24 -38.14
C GLU A 52 17.17 13.13 -38.40
N LYS A 53 16.89 13.36 -39.68
CA LYS A 53 16.04 14.45 -40.16
C LYS A 53 15.28 14.03 -41.41
N SER A 54 13.97 13.90 -41.29
CA SER A 54 13.02 14.06 -42.40
C SER A 54 11.62 14.34 -41.84
N ARG A 55 10.73 15.13 -42.45
CA ARG A 55 10.80 16.22 -43.45
C ARG A 55 9.56 17.11 -43.10
N ALA A 56 9.62 18.44 -43.01
CA ALA A 56 9.47 19.37 -44.14
C ALA A 56 8.27 18.99 -45.06
N SER A 57 7.23 19.79 -45.33
CA SER A 57 6.85 21.17 -44.96
C SER A 57 5.29 21.29 -45.17
N GLN A 58 4.58 22.43 -45.21
CA GLN A 58 4.91 23.87 -45.23
C GLN A 58 3.77 24.74 -44.62
N ALA A 59 3.65 25.99 -45.08
CA ALA A 59 2.78 27.06 -44.60
C ALA A 59 1.43 27.19 -45.34
N ASN A 60 0.44 27.79 -44.64
CA ASN A 60 -0.41 28.97 -44.98
C ASN A 60 -0.37 29.55 -46.43
N PRO A 61 -1.40 30.32 -46.92
CA PRO A 61 -2.65 30.77 -46.26
C PRO A 61 -3.96 30.76 -47.12
N ASN A 62 -5.09 31.03 -46.45
CA ASN A 62 -6.29 31.80 -46.85
C ASN A 62 -6.60 32.08 -48.36
N GLN A 63 -7.77 31.64 -48.88
CA GLN A 63 -8.75 32.53 -49.56
C GLN A 63 -10.13 31.90 -49.91
N THR A 64 -11.13 32.79 -49.94
CA THR A 64 -12.59 32.71 -50.18
C THR A 64 -13.06 32.14 -51.54
N SER A 65 -14.19 31.39 -51.59
CA SER A 65 -15.37 31.68 -52.46
C SER A 65 -16.52 30.64 -52.50
N GLN A 66 -17.73 31.11 -52.13
CA GLN A 66 -19.04 30.98 -52.82
C GLN A 66 -19.74 29.62 -53.08
N GLN A 67 -20.95 29.50 -52.51
CA GLN A 67 -22.27 29.06 -53.08
C GLN A 67 -23.02 28.09 -52.14
N ALA A 68 -24.35 28.08 -51.97
CA ALA A 68 -25.47 29.03 -52.15
C ALA A 68 -26.79 28.22 -51.97
N ARG A 69 -27.70 28.66 -51.07
CA ARG A 69 -29.19 28.44 -51.03
C ARG A 69 -29.68 28.83 -49.62
N ASP A 70 -30.52 29.85 -49.47
CA ASP A 70 -31.99 29.85 -49.59
C ASP A 70 -32.66 29.59 -48.21
N GLY A 71 -33.57 30.39 -47.65
CA GLY A 71 -34.11 31.70 -48.04
C GLY A 71 -35.19 32.19 -47.05
N SER A 72 -35.46 33.51 -46.99
CA SER A 72 -36.51 34.20 -46.16
C SER A 72 -36.36 34.09 -44.61
N GLN A 73 -36.51 35.12 -43.77
CA GLN A 73 -37.57 36.14 -43.73
C GLN A 73 -37.11 37.50 -43.14
N THR A 74 -37.87 38.52 -43.50
CA THR A 74 -37.87 39.95 -43.12
C THR A 74 -37.81 40.29 -41.62
N GLY A 75 -37.10 41.37 -41.27
CA GLY A 75 -37.28 42.09 -39.99
C GLY A 75 -36.21 43.14 -39.69
N ASN A 76 -36.39 44.38 -40.12
CA ASN A 76 -35.64 45.57 -39.67
C ASN A 76 -36.65 46.72 -39.49
N PRO A 77 -36.51 47.61 -38.49
CA PRO A 77 -35.59 48.73 -38.68
C PRO A 77 -34.82 49.20 -37.42
N GLN A 78 -33.50 49.33 -37.57
CA GLN A 78 -32.81 50.63 -37.56
C GLN A 78 -33.14 51.64 -36.43
N ALA A 79 -32.22 51.77 -35.47
CA ALA A 79 -32.00 52.98 -34.70
C ALA A 79 -30.49 53.22 -34.55
N ALA A 80 -29.99 54.30 -35.13
CA ALA A 80 -28.60 54.76 -34.96
C ALA A 80 -28.55 55.87 -33.91
N ILE A 81 -27.49 55.89 -33.10
CA ILE A 81 -27.05 57.09 -32.36
C ILE A 81 -25.52 57.09 -32.27
N ASP A 82 -24.94 58.23 -32.61
CA ASP A 82 -23.51 58.43 -32.79
C ASP A 82 -22.71 58.56 -31.48
N ASN A 83 -21.45 58.13 -31.58
CA ASN A 83 -20.26 58.59 -30.87
C ASN A 83 -20.42 59.60 -29.70
N ARG A 84 -19.88 59.23 -28.53
CA ARG A 84 -18.95 60.15 -27.87
C ARG A 84 -17.81 59.47 -27.10
N PHE A 85 -16.63 59.58 -27.69
CA PHE A 85 -15.33 59.51 -27.04
C PHE A 85 -15.30 60.37 -25.77
N VAL A 86 -14.94 59.76 -24.64
CA VAL A 86 -14.50 60.47 -23.43
C VAL A 86 -13.26 59.74 -22.91
N GLU A 87 -12.11 60.08 -23.49
CA GLU A 87 -10.81 59.74 -22.93
C GLU A 87 -10.58 60.58 -21.67
N ALA A 88 -11.05 60.06 -20.53
CA ALA A 88 -10.76 60.63 -19.23
C ALA A 88 -9.41 60.09 -18.74
N ALA A 89 -8.35 60.88 -18.93
CA ALA A 89 -7.08 60.67 -18.27
C ALA A 89 -7.28 60.74 -16.75
N GLY A 90 -7.34 59.57 -16.12
CA GLY A 90 -7.42 59.39 -14.68
C GLY A 90 -6.10 58.88 -14.12
N GLU A 91 -5.16 59.80 -13.89
CA GLU A 91 -3.89 59.54 -13.20
C GLU A 91 -4.14 59.25 -11.70
N ASP A 92 -4.72 58.09 -11.39
CA ASP A 92 -5.00 57.65 -10.00
C ASP A 92 -4.87 56.12 -9.82
N GLY A 93 -4.12 55.48 -10.73
CA GLY A 93 -3.83 54.04 -10.70
C GLY A 93 -2.79 53.62 -9.63
N GLN A 94 -2.11 54.56 -8.99
CA GLN A 94 -1.11 54.30 -7.95
C GLN A 94 -1.69 54.44 -6.52
N ARG A 95 -2.89 53.89 -6.29
CA ARG A 95 -3.28 53.52 -4.92
C ARG A 95 -2.40 52.36 -4.45
N ASN A 96 -1.31 52.77 -3.84
CA ASN A 96 -0.22 51.97 -3.30
C ASN A 96 -0.76 50.68 -2.66
N LYS A 97 -0.24 49.51 -3.09
CA LYS A 97 -0.55 48.21 -2.50
C LYS A 97 0.16 48.05 -1.15
N GLN A 98 -0.12 48.97 -0.24
CA GLN A 98 0.08 48.79 1.20
C GLN A 98 -1.00 47.81 1.67
N GLN A 99 -0.86 46.55 1.25
CA GLN A 99 -1.51 45.44 1.93
C GLN A 99 -1.00 45.51 3.37
N ASP A 100 -1.90 45.82 4.29
CA ASP A 100 -1.62 45.88 5.73
C ASP A 100 -0.88 44.58 6.10
N PRO A 101 0.29 44.61 6.77
CA PRO A 101 1.09 43.41 7.02
C PRO A 101 0.30 42.30 7.71
N LYS A 102 -0.76 42.66 8.48
CA LYS A 102 -1.72 41.71 9.05
C LYS A 102 -2.51 40.92 8.00
N GLN A 103 -2.90 41.55 6.89
CA GLN A 103 -3.61 40.88 5.79
C GLN A 103 -2.70 39.91 5.03
N GLN A 104 -1.43 40.27 4.80
CA GLN A 104 -0.45 39.36 4.21
C GLN A 104 -0.15 38.16 5.11
N GLU A 105 0.04 38.39 6.42
CA GLU A 105 0.24 37.29 7.38
C GLU A 105 -0.98 36.36 7.45
N GLN A 106 -2.21 36.89 7.34
CA GLN A 106 -3.43 36.09 7.33
C GLN A 106 -3.62 35.31 6.02
N GLN A 107 -3.24 35.86 4.87
CA GLN A 107 -3.23 35.12 3.60
C GLN A 107 -2.24 33.96 3.64
N GLN A 108 -1.02 34.17 4.11
CA GLN A 108 -0.02 33.10 4.25
C GLN A 108 -0.51 31.97 5.18
N LYS A 109 -1.19 32.30 6.28
CA LYS A 109 -1.80 31.28 7.16
C LYS A 109 -2.92 30.48 6.47
N GLN A 110 -3.73 31.12 5.64
CA GLN A 110 -4.75 30.43 4.84
C GLN A 110 -4.13 29.53 3.78
N GLU A 111 -3.09 29.98 3.08
CA GLU A 111 -2.36 29.18 2.08
C GLU A 111 -1.69 27.95 2.71
N LEU A 112 -1.04 28.11 3.88
CA LEU A 112 -0.47 26.99 4.64
C LEU A 112 -1.54 25.99 5.08
N GLN A 113 -2.71 26.45 5.53
CA GLN A 113 -3.83 25.59 5.91
C GLN A 113 -4.42 24.84 4.71
N VAL A 114 -4.59 25.49 3.56
CA VAL A 114 -5.03 24.84 2.31
C VAL A 114 -4.01 23.78 1.89
N LYS A 115 -2.72 24.07 2.01
CA LYS A 115 -1.67 23.10 1.70
C LYS A 115 -1.74 21.87 2.63
N GLU A 116 -1.82 22.07 3.95
CA GLU A 116 -1.91 20.94 4.89
C GLU A 116 -3.16 20.06 4.63
N LEU A 117 -4.29 20.69 4.31
CA LEU A 117 -5.51 19.98 3.93
C LEU A 117 -5.36 19.22 2.62
N ALA A 118 -4.66 19.79 1.62
CA ALA A 118 -4.40 19.13 0.33
C ALA A 118 -3.42 17.95 0.47
N ASP A 119 -2.36 18.11 1.27
CA ASP A 119 -1.38 17.06 1.54
C ASP A 119 -2.08 15.87 2.24
N ARG A 120 -2.88 16.13 3.28
CA ARG A 120 -3.68 15.10 3.98
C ARG A 120 -4.76 14.46 3.10
N ASP A 121 -5.40 15.23 2.22
CA ASP A 121 -6.38 14.74 1.25
C ASP A 121 -5.77 13.75 0.25
N GLN A 122 -4.53 14.00 -0.17
CA GLN A 122 -3.78 13.05 -0.98
C GLN A 122 -3.43 11.78 -0.17
N GLU A 123 -2.89 11.93 1.04
CA GLU A 123 -2.55 10.81 1.93
C GLU A 123 -3.76 9.88 2.15
N VAL A 124 -4.88 10.42 2.63
CA VAL A 124 -6.13 9.68 2.87
C VAL A 124 -6.60 8.96 1.62
N ARG A 125 -6.64 9.62 0.45
CA ARG A 125 -7.07 8.94 -0.79
C ARG A 125 -6.13 7.82 -1.20
N THR A 126 -4.81 7.99 -1.06
CA THR A 126 -3.85 6.92 -1.37
C THR A 126 -3.94 5.75 -0.38
N HIS A 127 -4.22 6.03 0.89
CA HIS A 127 -4.44 5.02 1.94
C HIS A 127 -5.67 4.15 1.62
N GLU A 128 -6.83 4.77 1.38
CA GLU A 128 -8.04 4.02 1.04
C GLU A 128 -7.93 3.30 -0.31
N LEU A 129 -7.26 3.89 -1.29
CA LEU A 129 -7.03 3.25 -2.58
C LEU A 129 -6.14 2.02 -2.46
N ALA A 130 -5.14 2.02 -1.56
CA ALA A 130 -4.30 0.85 -1.28
C ALA A 130 -5.13 -0.31 -0.70
N HIS A 131 -6.02 -0.02 0.26
CA HIS A 131 -6.97 -1.00 0.79
C HIS A 131 -7.91 -1.56 -0.29
N GLN A 132 -8.53 -0.69 -1.09
CA GLN A 132 -9.48 -1.11 -2.14
C GLN A 132 -8.80 -1.96 -3.21
N SER A 133 -7.70 -1.45 -3.79
CA SER A 133 -6.99 -2.12 -4.89
C SER A 133 -6.42 -3.49 -4.48
N THR A 134 -5.94 -3.61 -3.25
CA THR A 134 -5.41 -4.87 -2.72
C THR A 134 -6.52 -5.82 -2.27
N GLY A 135 -7.64 -5.32 -1.74
CA GLY A 135 -8.78 -6.16 -1.34
C GLY A 135 -9.60 -6.71 -2.50
N GLY A 136 -9.61 -6.02 -3.65
CA GLY A 136 -10.35 -6.43 -4.83
C GLY A 136 -11.83 -6.67 -4.50
N GLN A 137 -12.36 -7.84 -4.88
CA GLN A 137 -13.76 -8.20 -4.63
C GLN A 137 -14.14 -8.38 -3.13
N TYR A 138 -13.16 -8.42 -2.22
CA TYR A 138 -13.39 -8.52 -0.78
C TYR A 138 -13.27 -7.17 -0.05
N ALA A 139 -12.96 -6.10 -0.76
CA ALA A 139 -13.01 -4.73 -0.28
C ALA A 139 -14.22 -3.99 -0.89
N GLY A 140 -14.86 -3.16 -0.07
CA GLY A 140 -15.89 -2.23 -0.51
C GLY A 140 -15.29 -1.03 -1.26
N SER A 141 -16.16 -0.08 -1.62
CA SER A 141 -15.70 1.23 -2.10
C SER A 141 -15.17 2.07 -0.92
N PRO A 142 -14.11 2.89 -1.13
CA PRO A 142 -13.68 3.90 -0.18
C PRO A 142 -14.81 4.82 0.27
N THR A 143 -14.80 5.12 1.56
CA THR A 143 -15.59 6.18 2.17
C THR A 143 -14.65 7.27 2.68
N TYR A 144 -15.11 8.53 2.65
CA TYR A 144 -14.29 9.69 2.96
C TYR A 144 -15.04 10.67 3.85
N GLU A 145 -14.32 11.23 4.82
CA GLU A 145 -14.76 12.28 5.73
C GLU A 145 -14.11 13.59 5.31
N PHE A 146 -14.90 14.65 5.13
CA PHE A 146 -14.42 15.89 4.50
C PHE A 146 -14.44 17.09 5.45
N ALA A 147 -13.35 17.86 5.46
CA ALA A 147 -13.29 19.21 6.01
C ALA A 147 -13.39 20.26 4.88
N MET A 148 -13.91 21.44 5.20
CA MET A 148 -13.94 22.58 4.27
C MET A 148 -12.75 23.52 4.54
N GLY A 149 -11.96 23.79 3.51
CA GLY A 149 -10.84 24.73 3.59
C GLY A 149 -11.28 26.19 3.55
N PRO A 150 -10.38 27.14 3.89
CA PRO A 150 -10.67 28.58 3.80
C PRO A 150 -10.81 29.07 2.34
N ASP A 151 -10.46 28.23 1.36
CA ASP A 151 -10.72 28.42 -0.07
C ASP A 151 -12.10 27.93 -0.54
N GLY A 152 -12.93 27.42 0.38
CA GLY A 152 -14.27 26.89 0.09
C GLY A 152 -14.29 25.49 -0.55
N LYS A 153 -13.14 24.84 -0.73
CA LYS A 153 -13.07 23.46 -1.24
C LYS A 153 -13.20 22.43 -0.11
N ARG A 154 -13.55 21.19 -0.46
CA ARG A 154 -13.59 20.06 0.48
C ARG A 154 -12.38 19.16 0.29
N TYR A 155 -11.74 18.82 1.40
CA TYR A 155 -10.55 17.98 1.51
C TYR A 155 -10.87 16.79 2.41
N ALA A 156 -10.49 15.58 2.01
CA ALA A 156 -10.66 14.38 2.82
C ALA A 156 -9.66 14.40 3.98
N THR A 157 -10.17 14.36 5.21
CA THR A 157 -9.36 14.35 6.44
C THR A 157 -9.36 12.99 7.14
N GLY A 158 -10.26 12.10 6.73
CA GLY A 158 -10.38 10.72 7.19
C GLY A 158 -11.08 9.87 6.14
N GLY A 159 -11.09 8.56 6.34
CA GLY A 159 -11.68 7.61 5.40
C GLY A 159 -11.70 6.19 5.95
N GLY A 160 -12.21 5.28 5.12
CA GLY A 160 -12.17 3.85 5.41
C GLY A 160 -12.69 3.00 4.26
N VAL A 161 -12.13 1.80 4.11
CA VAL A 161 -12.63 0.72 3.25
C VAL A 161 -13.18 -0.41 4.11
N SER A 162 -14.43 -0.81 3.86
CA SER A 162 -15.01 -2.00 4.50
C SER A 162 -14.43 -3.27 3.88
N ILE A 163 -13.88 -4.19 4.69
CA ILE A 163 -13.27 -5.44 4.22
C ILE A 163 -14.06 -6.65 4.74
N ASP A 164 -14.45 -7.56 3.84
CA ASP A 164 -15.25 -8.75 4.17
C ASP A 164 -14.39 -9.89 4.76
N ILE A 165 -14.46 -10.04 6.09
CA ILE A 165 -13.77 -11.09 6.84
C ILE A 165 -14.60 -12.39 6.99
N GLY A 166 -15.69 -12.57 6.23
CA GLY A 166 -16.53 -13.76 6.27
C GLY A 166 -15.82 -15.00 5.72
N ILE A 167 -16.02 -16.16 6.33
CA ILE A 167 -15.57 -17.46 5.78
C ILE A 167 -16.46 -17.88 4.59
N ILE A 168 -15.95 -18.76 3.73
CA ILE A 168 -16.73 -19.38 2.65
C ILE A 168 -17.19 -20.76 3.15
N PRO A 169 -18.50 -20.97 3.42
CA PRO A 169 -18.99 -22.25 3.95
C PRO A 169 -18.73 -23.40 2.98
N GLY A 170 -18.32 -24.55 3.52
CA GLY A 170 -18.06 -25.77 2.73
C GLY A 170 -16.75 -25.78 1.94
N ASP A 171 -16.05 -24.64 1.78
CA ASP A 171 -14.77 -24.58 1.08
C ASP A 171 -13.65 -23.95 1.95
N PRO A 172 -12.85 -24.79 2.64
CA PRO A 172 -11.67 -24.33 3.36
C PRO A 172 -10.59 -23.74 2.45
N ARG A 173 -10.43 -24.21 1.20
CA ARG A 173 -9.40 -23.71 0.26
C ARG A 173 -9.73 -22.30 -0.20
N ALA A 174 -10.97 -22.05 -0.61
CA ALA A 174 -11.44 -20.70 -0.95
C ALA A 174 -11.40 -19.77 0.28
N THR A 175 -11.73 -20.27 1.47
CA THR A 175 -11.58 -19.49 2.71
C THR A 175 -10.13 -19.09 2.98
N ILE A 176 -9.15 -19.98 2.77
CA ILE A 176 -7.72 -19.65 2.90
C ILE A 176 -7.33 -18.53 1.93
N ALA A 177 -7.66 -18.67 0.64
CA ALA A 177 -7.36 -17.68 -0.38
C ALA A 177 -8.00 -16.31 -0.07
N LYS A 178 -9.29 -16.30 0.33
CA LYS A 178 -9.99 -15.08 0.76
C LYS A 178 -9.31 -14.42 1.96
N MET A 179 -8.98 -15.19 3.00
CA MET A 179 -8.34 -14.65 4.22
C MET A 179 -6.91 -14.14 3.95
N GLN A 180 -6.20 -14.73 2.99
CA GLN A 180 -4.91 -14.20 2.52
C GLN A 180 -5.08 -12.84 1.84
N GLN A 181 -6.04 -12.70 0.92
CA GLN A 181 -6.35 -11.43 0.26
C GLN A 181 -6.79 -10.36 1.25
N VAL A 182 -7.70 -10.70 2.18
CA VAL A 182 -8.19 -9.81 3.25
C VAL A 182 -7.05 -9.34 4.16
N ARG A 183 -6.12 -10.23 4.53
CA ARG A 183 -4.93 -9.84 5.31
C ARG A 183 -4.02 -8.92 4.50
N ALA A 184 -3.77 -9.22 3.23
CA ALA A 184 -2.96 -8.37 2.37
C ALA A 184 -3.58 -6.96 2.22
N ALA A 185 -4.90 -6.88 2.04
CA ALA A 185 -5.63 -5.63 1.93
C ALA A 185 -5.54 -4.77 3.19
N ALA A 186 -5.71 -5.37 4.37
CA ALA A 186 -5.57 -4.68 5.65
C ALA A 186 -4.13 -4.26 5.98
N LEU A 187 -3.12 -4.83 5.30
CA LEU A 187 -1.71 -4.47 5.46
C LEU A 187 -1.16 -3.73 4.22
N ALA A 188 -2.03 -3.22 3.34
CA ALA A 188 -1.63 -2.60 2.08
C ALA A 188 -1.07 -1.18 2.20
N PRO A 189 -1.60 -0.27 3.05
CA PRO A 189 -0.98 1.03 3.28
C PRO A 189 0.37 0.89 3.98
N ALA A 190 1.27 1.85 3.76
CA ALA A 190 2.58 1.89 4.43
C ALA A 190 2.47 2.03 5.96
N GLU A 191 1.45 2.74 6.44
CA GLU A 191 1.14 2.91 7.86
C GLU A 191 -0.29 2.43 8.14
N PRO A 192 -0.53 1.12 8.34
CA PRO A 192 -1.87 0.58 8.60
C PRO A 192 -2.37 0.99 9.98
N SER A 193 -3.68 1.26 10.10
CA SER A 193 -4.27 1.67 11.38
C SER A 193 -4.39 0.51 12.38
N SER A 194 -4.69 0.83 13.64
CA SER A 194 -4.95 -0.19 14.67
C SER A 194 -6.18 -1.06 14.34
N GLN A 195 -7.14 -0.53 13.58
CA GLN A 195 -8.29 -1.26 13.07
C GLN A 195 -7.87 -2.26 11.99
N ASP A 196 -7.04 -1.86 11.03
CA ASP A 196 -6.60 -2.74 9.94
C ASP A 196 -5.70 -3.85 10.47
N LEU A 197 -4.82 -3.54 11.42
CA LEU A 197 -4.07 -4.54 12.17
C LEU A 197 -4.99 -5.53 12.92
N SER A 198 -6.19 -5.12 13.34
CA SER A 198 -7.21 -6.01 13.92
C SER A 198 -7.88 -6.90 12.87
N VAL A 199 -8.19 -6.35 11.70
CA VAL A 199 -8.71 -7.10 10.53
C VAL A 199 -7.70 -8.14 10.07
N ALA A 200 -6.43 -7.75 9.91
CA ALA A 200 -5.32 -8.62 9.50
C ALA A 200 -5.11 -9.80 10.47
N ARG A 201 -5.14 -9.55 11.79
CA ARG A 201 -5.07 -10.58 12.83
C ARG A 201 -6.28 -11.52 12.79
N SER A 202 -7.47 -10.96 12.61
CA SER A 202 -8.73 -11.72 12.50
C SER A 202 -8.76 -12.63 11.27
N ALA A 203 -8.25 -12.13 10.13
CA ALA A 203 -8.08 -12.91 8.90
C ALA A 203 -7.03 -14.01 9.06
N ALA A 204 -5.88 -13.74 9.69
CA ALA A 204 -4.87 -14.76 9.99
C ALA A 204 -5.41 -15.88 10.89
N ALA A 205 -6.21 -15.55 11.90
CA ALA A 205 -6.85 -16.55 12.76
C ALA A 205 -7.84 -17.45 11.99
N LYS A 206 -8.66 -16.87 11.12
CA LYS A 206 -9.59 -17.61 10.25
C LYS A 206 -8.86 -18.44 9.20
N GLU A 207 -7.75 -17.95 8.63
CA GLU A 207 -6.90 -18.73 7.73
C GLU A 207 -6.33 -19.97 8.44
N ALA A 208 -5.83 -19.82 9.67
CA ALA A 208 -5.32 -20.95 10.45
C ALA A 208 -6.41 -21.98 10.77
N GLN A 209 -7.64 -21.53 11.08
CA GLN A 209 -8.79 -22.42 11.26
C GLN A 209 -9.15 -23.15 9.97
N ALA A 210 -9.17 -22.47 8.82
CA ALA A 210 -9.46 -23.06 7.52
C ALA A 210 -8.36 -24.05 7.08
N ARG A 211 -7.07 -23.77 7.34
CA ARG A 211 -5.97 -24.73 7.15
C ARG A 211 -6.14 -26.00 7.99
N LYS A 212 -6.57 -25.87 9.25
CA LYS A 212 -6.89 -27.02 10.11
C LYS A 212 -8.09 -27.82 9.59
N ALA A 213 -9.15 -27.13 9.16
CA ALA A 213 -10.32 -27.76 8.57
C ALA A 213 -9.96 -28.54 7.30
N LEU A 214 -9.12 -27.95 6.43
CA LEU A 214 -8.65 -28.60 5.20
C LEU A 214 -7.98 -29.94 5.46
N LEU A 215 -7.00 -29.96 6.38
CA LEU A 215 -6.26 -31.17 6.78
C LEU A 215 -7.15 -32.23 7.45
N SER A 216 -8.30 -31.82 8.01
CA SER A 216 -9.31 -32.71 8.59
C SER A 216 -10.34 -33.22 7.57
N SER A 217 -10.42 -32.58 6.41
CA SER A 217 -11.33 -32.94 5.30
C SER A 217 -10.67 -33.76 4.19
N ASP A 218 -9.33 -33.86 4.17
CA ASP A 218 -8.62 -34.77 3.29
C ASP A 218 -8.92 -36.23 3.71
N PRO A 219 -9.56 -37.07 2.87
CA PRO A 219 -10.07 -38.38 3.29
C PRO A 219 -8.99 -39.38 3.72
N ASP A 220 -7.75 -39.18 3.25
CA ASP A 220 -6.59 -39.99 3.64
C ASP A 220 -6.22 -39.82 5.12
N THR A 221 -6.54 -38.68 5.76
CA THR A 221 -6.33 -38.50 7.21
C THR A 221 -7.50 -39.04 8.03
N ALA A 222 -8.72 -39.03 7.49
CA ALA A 222 -9.90 -39.60 8.14
C ALA A 222 -9.77 -41.13 8.33
N LEU A 223 -9.17 -41.84 7.37
CA LEU A 223 -8.85 -43.27 7.47
C LEU A 223 -7.75 -43.59 8.52
N ALA A 224 -6.97 -42.61 8.96
CA ALA A 224 -5.97 -42.76 10.02
C ALA A 224 -6.50 -42.40 11.42
N ALA A 225 -7.71 -41.84 11.53
CA ALA A 225 -8.30 -41.37 12.78
C ALA A 225 -9.02 -42.47 13.59
N ASP A 226 -9.35 -43.61 12.97
CA ASP A 226 -9.87 -44.78 13.69
C ASP A 226 -8.73 -45.56 14.37
N GLY A 227 -8.54 -45.31 15.67
CA GLY A 227 -7.78 -46.15 16.60
C GLY A 227 -6.24 -46.16 16.50
N SER A 228 -5.62 -45.73 15.39
CA SER A 228 -4.19 -46.05 15.12
C SER A 228 -3.19 -44.88 15.18
N ALA A 229 -3.59 -43.70 15.66
CA ALA A 229 -2.77 -42.48 15.60
C ALA A 229 -1.45 -42.50 16.42
N LYS A 230 -1.32 -43.35 17.46
CA LYS A 230 -0.03 -43.59 18.13
C LYS A 230 0.85 -44.63 17.41
N THR A 231 0.24 -45.49 16.61
CA THR A 231 0.94 -46.53 15.84
C THR A 231 1.49 -45.96 14.54
N GLY A 232 0.76 -45.10 13.81
CA GLY A 232 1.16 -44.60 12.49
C GLY A 232 2.53 -43.89 12.47
N VAL A 233 2.78 -42.97 13.40
CA VAL A 233 4.06 -42.22 13.47
C VAL A 233 5.23 -43.14 13.86
N LEU A 234 4.98 -44.12 14.73
CA LEU A 234 5.96 -45.15 15.07
C LEU A 234 6.18 -46.12 13.90
N ASN A 235 5.13 -46.51 13.17
CA ASN A 235 5.24 -47.38 12.00
C ASN A 235 6.08 -46.72 10.90
N GLY A 236 5.86 -45.45 10.58
CA GLY A 236 6.71 -44.74 9.59
C GLY A 236 8.19 -44.77 9.98
N TYR A 237 8.50 -44.57 11.26
CA TYR A 237 9.87 -44.68 11.79
C TYR A 237 10.42 -46.12 11.79
N MET A 238 9.56 -47.12 12.05
CA MET A 238 9.94 -48.54 12.00
C MET A 238 10.07 -49.08 10.58
N GLU A 239 9.31 -48.57 9.62
CA GLU A 239 9.44 -48.90 8.19
C GLU A 239 10.80 -48.40 7.68
N GLN A 240 11.11 -47.13 7.95
CA GLN A 240 12.35 -46.49 7.51
C GLN A 240 13.59 -47.15 8.14
N ARG A 241 13.59 -47.48 9.44
CA ARG A 241 14.71 -48.22 10.05
C ARG A 241 14.86 -49.63 9.46
N ASN A 242 13.75 -50.32 9.18
CA ASN A 242 13.80 -51.69 8.65
C ASN A 242 14.34 -51.71 7.22
N GLN A 243 14.00 -50.72 6.38
CA GLN A 243 14.56 -50.56 5.04
C GLN A 243 16.07 -50.31 5.07
N VAL A 244 16.57 -49.43 5.95
CA VAL A 244 18.01 -49.18 6.13
C VAL A 244 18.75 -50.44 6.59
N ILE A 245 18.16 -51.22 7.50
CA ILE A 245 18.71 -52.51 7.94
C ILE A 245 18.76 -53.51 6.76
N ALA A 246 17.67 -53.64 6.00
CA ALA A 246 17.60 -54.57 4.87
C ALA A 246 18.63 -54.25 3.77
N GLN A 247 18.82 -52.98 3.42
CA GLN A 247 19.85 -52.56 2.47
C GLN A 247 21.27 -52.93 2.95
N ARG A 248 21.53 -52.78 4.26
CA ARG A 248 22.83 -53.15 4.86
C ARG A 248 23.09 -54.66 4.80
N TYR A 249 22.06 -55.49 4.99
CA TYR A 249 22.18 -56.94 4.82
C TYR A 249 22.37 -57.36 3.36
N GLN A 250 21.66 -56.72 2.41
CA GLN A 250 21.83 -57.01 0.98
C GLN A 250 23.25 -56.71 0.46
N GLN A 251 23.91 -55.68 1.00
CA GLN A 251 25.31 -55.37 0.65
C GLN A 251 26.33 -56.36 1.24
N ALA A 252 25.98 -57.07 2.32
CA ALA A 252 26.87 -57.99 3.02
C ALA A 252 26.91 -59.41 2.42
N VAL A 253 25.89 -59.81 1.63
CA VAL A 253 25.79 -61.17 1.06
C VAL A 253 26.12 -61.15 -0.44
N LYS A 254 27.43 -61.07 -0.75
CA LYS A 254 27.94 -61.56 -2.05
C LYS A 254 28.13 -63.08 -1.93
N PRO A 255 27.34 -63.93 -2.62
CA PRO A 255 27.57 -65.36 -2.61
C PRO A 255 28.94 -65.66 -3.25
N ALA A 256 29.76 -66.45 -2.56
CA ALA A 256 31.01 -66.94 -3.13
C ALA A 256 30.71 -67.80 -4.36
N ALA A 257 31.39 -67.55 -5.48
CA ALA A 257 31.18 -68.30 -6.72
C ALA A 257 31.48 -69.78 -6.49
N GLN A 258 30.51 -70.65 -6.78
CA GLN A 258 30.69 -72.10 -6.68
C GLN A 258 31.68 -72.57 -7.74
N GLN A 259 32.89 -72.93 -7.33
CA GLN A 259 33.83 -73.62 -8.19
C GLN A 259 33.41 -75.09 -8.30
N ASN A 260 32.91 -75.48 -9.46
CA ASN A 260 32.58 -76.85 -9.77
C ASN A 260 33.87 -77.67 -9.88
N LEU A 261 34.23 -78.45 -8.86
CA LEU A 261 35.27 -79.46 -8.97
C LEU A 261 34.74 -80.64 -9.79
N SER A 262 35.14 -80.71 -11.06
CA SER A 262 34.90 -81.85 -11.93
C SER A 262 35.76 -83.04 -11.50
N LEU A 263 35.16 -84.05 -10.86
CA LEU A 263 35.80 -85.35 -10.69
C LEU A 263 35.99 -86.00 -12.06
N SER A 264 37.23 -86.33 -12.41
CA SER A 264 37.57 -87.22 -13.53
C SER A 264 38.01 -88.57 -12.95
N VAL A 265 37.56 -89.65 -13.59
CA VAL A 265 37.78 -91.05 -13.20
C VAL A 265 39.19 -91.52 -13.55
#